data_AF-A0A5B2WPV7-F1
#
_entry.id   AF-A0A5B2WPV7-F1
#
_cell.length_a   1.000
_cell.length_b   1.000
_cell.length_c   1.000
_cell.angle_alpha   90.00
_cell.angle_beta   90.00
_cell.angle_gamma   90.00
#
_symmetry.space_group_name_H-M   'P 1'
#
loop_
_entity.id
_entity.type
_entity.pdbx_description
1 polymer ?
#
loop_
_entity_poly.entity_id
_entity_poly.type
_entity_poly.pdbx_seq_one_letter_code
_entity_poly.pdbx_strand_id
1 'polypeptide(L)'
;MIRTPAAGHVDGPAEEDVLHELAEHGLRRYTAQVAAVVGVGSEAAWCEWADVASAYIALEDRLPDYPDRDTALTWDAERGWTVIVETGCGEDLLITASLDGDVLPPPDTVAAWVRAAVTDRHSGARGCCGTPAHAHAAVRAEVANRLADWAGNGPTLDDRTDSCP
;
A
#
# COMPACT_ATOMS: atom_id res chain seq x y z
N MET A 1 -26.25 -26.57 -48.85
CA MET A 1 -25.38 -26.71 -47.67
C MET A 1 -24.38 -25.57 -47.69
N ILE A 2 -24.65 -24.49 -46.97
CA ILE A 2 -23.73 -23.36 -46.86
C ILE A 2 -23.13 -23.41 -45.46
N ARG A 3 -21.82 -23.65 -45.37
CA ARG A 3 -21.06 -23.60 -44.11
C ARG A 3 -20.92 -22.14 -43.70
N THR A 4 -21.44 -21.78 -42.55
CA THR A 4 -21.14 -20.52 -41.87
C THR A 4 -19.71 -20.59 -41.32
N PRO A 5 -18.85 -19.57 -41.50
CA PRO A 5 -17.56 -19.54 -40.84
C PRO A 5 -17.75 -19.24 -39.35
N ALA A 6 -17.09 -20.03 -38.50
CA ALA A 6 -16.89 -19.70 -37.10
C ALA A 6 -16.02 -18.45 -37.04
N ALA A 7 -16.58 -17.33 -36.59
CA ALA A 7 -15.79 -16.22 -36.14
C ALA A 7 -15.02 -16.71 -34.91
N GLY A 8 -13.70 -16.82 -35.03
CA GLY A 8 -12.83 -16.99 -33.87
C GLY A 8 -13.05 -15.79 -32.97
N HIS A 9 -13.59 -16.03 -31.78
CA HIS A 9 -13.43 -15.10 -30.69
C HIS A 9 -11.93 -15.09 -30.39
N VAL A 10 -11.28 -13.96 -30.66
CA VAL A 10 -9.95 -13.71 -30.15
C VAL A 10 -10.20 -13.32 -28.69
N ASP A 11 -10.08 -14.28 -27.78
CA ASP A 11 -10.00 -14.04 -26.34
C ASP A 11 -8.72 -13.22 -26.08
N GLY A 12 -8.79 -11.91 -26.29
CA GLY A 12 -7.88 -11.00 -25.60
C GLY A 12 -8.10 -11.17 -24.09
N PRO A 13 -7.08 -10.91 -23.25
CA PRO A 13 -7.32 -10.89 -21.82
C PRO A 13 -8.52 -9.98 -21.55
N ALA A 14 -9.48 -10.48 -20.76
CA ALA A 14 -10.60 -9.66 -20.34
C ALA A 14 -10.04 -8.35 -19.78
N GLU A 15 -10.70 -7.22 -20.01
CA GLU A 15 -10.22 -5.91 -19.55
C GLU A 15 -9.91 -5.92 -18.04
N GLU A 16 -10.58 -6.82 -17.29
CA GLU A 16 -10.35 -7.12 -15.88
C GLU A 16 -9.00 -7.79 -15.57
N ASP A 17 -8.54 -8.72 -16.40
CA ASP A 17 -7.21 -9.38 -16.28
C ASP A 17 -6.09 -8.36 -16.52
N VAL A 18 -6.23 -7.50 -17.53
CA VAL A 18 -5.25 -6.44 -17.82
C VAL A 18 -5.17 -5.43 -16.67
N LEU A 19 -6.33 -5.02 -16.12
CA LEU A 19 -6.37 -4.14 -14.95
C LEU A 19 -5.69 -4.79 -13.75
N HIS A 20 -5.91 -6.09 -13.53
CA HIS A 20 -5.29 -6.85 -12.45
C HIS A 20 -3.77 -6.86 -12.57
N GLU A 21 -3.23 -7.23 -13.74
CA GLU A 21 -1.78 -7.26 -13.96
C GLU A 21 -1.13 -5.87 -13.79
N LEU A 22 -1.79 -4.82 -14.30
CA LEU A 22 -1.31 -3.45 -14.12
C LEU A 22 -1.37 -3.03 -12.65
N ALA A 23 -2.46 -3.31 -11.95
CA ALA A 23 -2.61 -2.92 -10.56
C ALA A 23 -1.60 -3.67 -9.65
N GLU A 24 -1.31 -4.94 -9.92
CA GLU A 24 -0.25 -5.69 -9.23
C GLU A 24 1.13 -5.07 -9.47
N HIS A 25 1.45 -4.70 -10.72
CA HIS A 25 2.71 -4.02 -11.03
C HIS A 25 2.80 -2.65 -10.34
N GLY A 26 1.71 -1.90 -10.35
CA GLY A 26 1.56 -0.62 -9.68
C GLY A 26 1.75 -0.71 -8.17
N LEU A 27 1.19 -1.74 -7.53
CA LEU A 27 1.37 -2.01 -6.11
C LEU A 27 2.84 -2.22 -5.75
N ARG A 28 3.55 -3.05 -6.52
CA ARG A 28 4.98 -3.27 -6.32
C ARG A 28 5.76 -1.96 -6.45
N ARG A 29 5.44 -1.15 -7.46
CA ARG A 29 6.13 0.13 -7.69
C ARG A 29 5.83 1.17 -6.62
N TYR A 30 4.57 1.30 -6.21
CA TYR A 30 4.15 2.19 -5.14
C TYR A 30 4.81 1.79 -3.81
N THR A 31 4.73 0.52 -3.44
CA THR A 31 5.34 -0.02 -2.22
C THR A 31 6.86 0.23 -2.20
N ALA A 32 7.56 -0.01 -3.31
CA ALA A 32 8.99 0.26 -3.41
C ALA A 32 9.33 1.75 -3.25
N GLN A 33 8.49 2.65 -3.78
CA GLN A 33 8.69 4.09 -3.59
C GLN A 33 8.44 4.52 -2.15
N VAL A 34 7.38 4.00 -1.51
CA VAL A 34 7.13 4.24 -0.08
C VAL A 34 8.32 3.76 0.75
N ALA A 35 8.81 2.54 0.52
CA ALA A 35 10.00 2.01 1.20
C ALA A 35 11.21 2.95 1.05
N ALA A 36 11.48 3.42 -0.17
CA ALA A 36 12.57 4.33 -0.44
C ALA A 36 12.44 5.68 0.32
N VAL A 37 11.25 6.30 0.33
CA VAL A 37 11.07 7.60 1.00
C VAL A 37 11.00 7.49 2.53
N VAL A 38 10.62 6.35 3.09
CA VAL A 38 10.73 6.09 4.54
C VAL A 38 12.15 5.71 4.96
N GLY A 39 13.04 5.46 3.99
CA GLY A 39 14.48 5.26 4.21
C GLY A 39 14.92 3.80 4.26
N VAL A 40 14.04 2.84 3.93
CA VAL A 40 14.37 1.41 3.96
C VAL A 40 14.59 0.85 2.56
N GLY A 41 15.40 -0.21 2.46
CA GLY A 41 15.62 -0.92 1.20
C GLY A 41 14.38 -1.66 0.72
N SER A 42 14.29 -1.94 -0.59
CA SER A 42 13.19 -2.73 -1.16
C SER A 42 13.12 -4.16 -0.60
N GLU A 43 14.22 -4.67 -0.05
CA GLU A 43 14.27 -5.98 0.61
C GLU A 43 13.49 -6.01 1.94
N ALA A 44 13.27 -4.83 2.55
CA ALA A 44 12.44 -4.67 3.75
C ALA A 44 10.95 -4.53 3.43
N ALA A 45 10.58 -4.56 2.14
CA ALA A 45 9.23 -4.37 1.67
C ALA A 45 8.68 -5.64 1.00
N TRP A 46 7.42 -5.92 1.25
CA TRP A 46 6.66 -7.00 0.65
C TRP A 46 5.28 -6.50 0.28
N CYS A 47 4.72 -7.02 -0.81
CA CYS A 47 3.34 -6.74 -1.18
C CYS A 47 2.72 -7.96 -1.87
N GLU A 48 1.41 -8.09 -1.72
CA GLU A 48 0.63 -9.17 -2.30
C GLU A 48 -0.65 -8.64 -2.91
N TRP A 49 -0.98 -9.21 -4.06
CA TRP A 49 -2.28 -9.07 -4.67
C TRP A 49 -3.11 -10.33 -4.38
N ALA A 50 -4.02 -10.25 -3.40
CA ALA A 50 -4.98 -11.30 -3.03
C ALA A 50 -6.42 -10.74 -3.03
N ASP A 51 -7.35 -11.32 -2.26
CA ASP A 51 -8.73 -10.79 -2.13
C ASP A 51 -8.74 -9.32 -1.68
N VAL A 52 -7.79 -8.98 -0.80
CA VAL A 52 -7.45 -7.60 -0.45
C VAL A 52 -5.96 -7.43 -0.71
N ALA A 53 -5.63 -6.54 -1.65
CA ALA A 53 -4.24 -6.17 -1.89
C ALA A 53 -3.63 -5.58 -0.62
N SER A 54 -2.41 -5.98 -0.30
CA SER A 54 -1.73 -5.62 0.94
C SER A 54 -0.25 -5.36 0.73
N ALA A 55 0.34 -4.58 1.65
CA ALA A 55 1.77 -4.36 1.71
C ALA A 55 2.28 -4.33 3.15
N TYR A 56 3.55 -4.66 3.30
CA TYR A 56 4.28 -4.70 4.55
C TYR A 56 5.65 -4.08 4.32
N ILE A 57 6.09 -3.18 5.20
CA ILE A 57 7.40 -2.56 5.15
C ILE A 57 7.99 -2.56 6.57
N ALA A 58 9.06 -3.31 6.80
CA ALA A 58 9.79 -3.26 8.06
C ALA A 58 10.50 -1.90 8.18
N LEU A 59 10.32 -1.22 9.31
CA LEU A 59 10.99 0.04 9.60
C LEU A 59 12.27 -0.21 10.42
N GLU A 60 13.28 0.64 10.23
CA GLU A 60 14.51 0.59 11.04
C GLU A 60 14.30 1.20 12.43
N ASP A 61 13.47 2.25 12.52
CA ASP A 61 13.14 2.91 13.78
C ASP A 61 12.15 2.09 14.61
N ARG A 62 12.38 2.09 15.92
CA ARG A 62 11.48 1.49 16.91
C ARG A 62 10.71 2.56 17.65
N LEU A 63 9.47 2.24 18.02
CA LEU A 63 8.66 3.16 18.80
C LEU A 63 9.25 3.36 20.22
N PRO A 64 9.27 4.60 20.74
CA PRO A 64 9.78 4.89 22.08
C PRO A 64 9.06 4.11 23.21
N ASP A 65 7.77 3.84 23.04
CA ASP A 65 6.97 3.05 23.98
C ASP A 65 7.21 1.53 23.85
N TYR A 66 7.87 1.07 22.78
CA TYR A 66 8.18 -0.34 22.49
C TYR A 66 9.62 -0.53 21.98
N PRO A 67 10.66 -0.16 22.76
CA PRO A 67 12.05 -0.10 22.29
C PRO A 67 12.67 -1.47 21.96
N ASP A 68 12.10 -2.55 22.48
CA ASP A 68 12.54 -3.93 22.28
C ASP A 68 11.79 -4.64 21.14
N ARG A 69 10.89 -3.94 20.45
CA ARG A 69 10.03 -4.53 19.43
C ARG A 69 10.24 -3.85 18.09
N ASP A 70 10.25 -4.66 17.04
CA ASP A 70 10.36 -4.16 15.68
C ASP A 70 9.04 -3.50 15.26
N THR A 71 9.17 -2.42 14.50
CA THR A 71 8.05 -1.62 14.02
C THR A 71 7.94 -1.83 12.52
N ALA A 72 6.71 -1.91 12.04
CA ALA A 72 6.45 -2.05 10.63
C ALA A 72 5.30 -1.18 10.20
N LEU A 73 5.25 -0.97 8.90
CA LEU A 73 4.20 -0.28 8.22
C LEU A 73 3.40 -1.30 7.41
N THR A 74 2.09 -1.38 7.67
CA THR A 74 1.17 -2.24 6.93
C THR A 74 0.19 -1.42 6.12
N TRP A 75 -0.20 -1.94 4.97
CA TRP A 75 -1.23 -1.37 4.12
C TRP A 75 -2.19 -2.44 3.67
N ASP A 76 -3.46 -2.08 3.58
CA ASP A 76 -4.43 -2.85 2.82
C ASP A 76 -5.35 -1.90 2.03
N ALA A 77 -5.87 -2.41 0.92
CA ALA A 77 -6.69 -1.63 -0.01
C ALA A 77 -8.02 -1.12 0.58
N GLU A 78 -8.40 -1.51 1.80
CA GLU A 78 -9.64 -1.09 2.45
C GLU A 78 -9.40 -0.04 3.53
N ARG A 79 -8.28 -0.12 4.24
CA ARG A 79 -7.98 0.67 5.44
C ARG A 79 -6.83 1.65 5.26
N GLY A 80 -5.99 1.44 4.24
CA GLY A 80 -4.81 2.27 4.02
C GLY A 80 -3.67 1.92 4.98
N TRP A 81 -2.82 2.90 5.24
CA TRP A 81 -1.56 2.71 5.97
C TRP A 81 -1.74 2.72 7.49
N THR A 82 -1.08 1.78 8.16
CA THR A 82 -1.04 1.65 9.62
C THR A 82 0.37 1.35 10.11
N VAL A 83 0.77 1.98 11.22
CA VAL A 83 1.99 1.60 11.95
C VAL A 83 1.62 0.52 12.94
N ILE A 84 2.40 -0.54 12.95
CA ILE A 84 2.25 -1.69 13.83
C ILE A 84 3.54 -1.99 14.57
N VAL A 85 3.41 -2.60 15.73
CA VAL A 85 4.50 -3.23 16.46
C VAL A 85 4.37 -4.74 16.34
N GLU A 86 5.46 -5.40 15.96
CA GLU A 86 5.53 -6.85 15.92
C GLU A 86 5.63 -7.39 17.35
N THR A 87 4.59 -8.10 17.80
CA THR A 87 4.48 -8.61 19.17
C THR A 87 5.22 -9.94 19.38
N GLY A 88 5.73 -10.56 18.31
CA GLY A 88 6.47 -11.83 18.33
C GLY A 88 5.81 -12.89 17.43
N CYS A 89 6.47 -14.03 17.23
CA CYS A 89 5.95 -15.08 16.37
C CYS A 89 4.61 -15.63 16.90
N GLY A 90 3.51 -15.33 16.20
CA GLY A 90 2.17 -15.87 16.50
C GLY A 90 1.30 -15.03 17.43
N GLU A 91 1.75 -13.84 17.82
CA GLU A 91 0.94 -12.85 18.54
C GLU A 91 0.33 -11.82 17.54
N ASP A 92 -0.83 -11.26 17.89
CA ASP A 92 -1.51 -10.25 17.07
C ASP A 92 -0.67 -8.97 16.93
N LEU A 93 -0.58 -8.44 15.72
CA LEU A 93 0.09 -7.18 15.42
C LEU A 93 -0.60 -6.03 16.17
N LEU A 94 0.17 -5.26 16.93
CA LEU A 94 -0.39 -4.12 17.66
C LEU A 94 -0.38 -2.88 16.77
N ILE A 95 -1.55 -2.45 16.31
CA ILE A 95 -1.70 -1.17 15.59
C ILE A 95 -1.49 -0.02 16.59
N THR A 96 -0.54 0.84 16.30
CA THR A 96 -0.22 2.01 17.13
C THR A 96 -0.69 3.32 16.51
N ALA A 97 -0.75 3.40 15.18
CA ALA A 97 -1.29 4.54 14.45
C ALA A 97 -1.92 4.10 13.11
N SER A 98 -2.93 4.85 12.65
CA SER A 98 -3.52 4.72 11.33
C SER A 98 -3.45 6.06 10.60
N LEU A 99 -3.17 6.03 9.30
CA LEU A 99 -3.24 7.21 8.45
C LEU A 99 -4.67 7.36 7.95
N ASP A 100 -5.41 8.30 8.53
CA ASP A 100 -6.76 8.62 8.08
C ASP A 100 -6.76 9.34 6.72
N GLY A 101 -7.86 9.16 5.97
CA GLY A 101 -8.11 9.88 4.73
C GLY A 101 -7.98 9.00 3.50
N ASP A 102 -7.07 9.38 2.61
CA ASP A 102 -6.87 8.68 1.35
C ASP A 102 -6.15 7.34 1.56
N VAL A 103 -6.69 6.26 0.99
CA VAL A 103 -6.14 4.89 1.16
C VAL A 103 -4.81 4.72 0.42
N LEU A 104 -4.58 5.44 -0.69
CA LEU A 104 -3.36 5.33 -1.51
C LEU A 104 -2.67 6.70 -1.66
N PRO A 105 -2.23 7.32 -0.54
CA PRO A 105 -1.72 8.68 -0.54
C PRO A 105 -0.36 8.75 -1.23
N PRO A 106 0.12 9.96 -1.61
CA PRO A 106 1.47 10.13 -2.13
C PRO A 106 2.54 9.57 -1.18
N PRO A 107 3.63 8.95 -1.67
CA PRO A 107 4.67 8.37 -0.82
C PRO A 107 5.25 9.36 0.21
N ASP A 108 5.48 10.61 -0.17
CA ASP A 108 5.99 11.65 0.75
C ASP A 108 5.04 11.92 1.92
N THR A 109 3.73 11.85 1.69
CA THR A 109 2.72 11.99 2.74
C THR A 109 2.83 10.85 3.74
N VAL A 110 3.02 9.62 3.26
CA VAL A 110 3.25 8.44 4.12
C VAL A 110 4.53 8.63 4.93
N ALA A 111 5.63 9.03 4.30
CA ALA A 111 6.91 9.22 4.98
C ALA A 111 6.86 10.33 6.04
N ALA A 112 6.23 11.46 5.74
CA ALA A 112 6.06 12.54 6.71
C ALA A 112 5.24 12.09 7.92
N TRP A 113 4.14 11.35 7.67
CA TRP A 113 3.31 10.80 8.72
C TRP A 113 4.04 9.75 9.56
N VAL A 114 4.76 8.80 8.94
CA VAL A 114 5.55 7.78 9.67
C VAL A 114 6.59 8.43 10.57
N ARG A 115 7.35 9.43 10.08
CA ARG A 115 8.33 10.16 10.90
C ARG A 115 7.67 10.82 12.12
N ALA A 116 6.48 11.40 11.95
CA ALA A 116 5.72 11.95 13.07
C ALA A 116 5.24 10.83 14.02
N ALA A 117 4.76 9.71 13.48
CA ALA A 117 4.28 8.55 14.22
C ALA A 117 5.34 7.95 15.14
N VAL A 118 6.58 7.80 14.64
CA VAL A 118 7.69 7.21 15.40
C VAL A 118 8.35 8.19 16.37
N THR A 119 8.22 9.49 16.15
CA THR A 119 8.81 10.53 17.03
C THR A 119 7.89 10.90 18.18
N ASP A 120 6.58 10.91 17.97
CA ASP A 120 5.60 11.27 18.99
C ASP A 120 5.18 10.05 19.82
N ARG A 121 4.97 10.25 21.13
CA ARG A 121 4.51 9.20 22.05
C ARG A 121 3.03 8.94 21.83
N HIS A 122 2.70 8.11 20.85
CA HIS A 122 1.31 7.81 20.51
C HIS A 122 0.65 6.98 21.61
N SER A 123 -0.30 7.61 22.30
CA SER A 123 -1.21 6.95 23.24
C SER A 123 -2.28 6.18 22.46
N GLY A 124 -2.10 4.85 22.32
CA GLY A 124 -3.14 3.82 22.14
C GLY A 124 -4.26 4.07 21.11
N ALA A 125 -4.31 3.20 20.10
CA ALA A 125 -5.33 3.12 19.05
C ALA A 125 -6.78 3.35 19.52
N ARG A 126 -7.55 4.14 18.75
CA ARG A 126 -9.01 4.18 18.82
C ARG A 126 -9.57 3.21 17.79
N GLY A 127 -10.37 2.24 18.24
CA GLY A 127 -10.99 1.23 17.41
C GLY A 127 -11.91 1.83 16.34
N CYS A 128 -11.77 1.36 15.11
CA CYS A 128 -12.61 1.73 13.99
C CYS A 128 -14.01 1.08 14.12
N CYS A 129 -15.07 1.88 14.07
CA CYS A 129 -16.42 1.38 13.82
C CYS A 129 -16.51 0.85 12.38
N GLY A 130 -16.96 -0.40 12.20
CA GLY A 130 -16.91 -1.09 10.91
C GLY A 130 -17.68 -0.38 9.79
N THR A 131 -16.99 -0.11 8.69
CA THR A 131 -17.57 0.38 7.44
C THR A 131 -18.32 -0.77 6.73
N PRO A 132 -19.45 -0.51 6.04
CA PRO A 132 -20.21 -1.57 5.37
C PRO A 132 -19.48 -2.16 4.14
N ALA A 133 -19.58 -3.48 3.94
CA ALA A 133 -18.84 -4.24 2.92
C ALA A 133 -19.00 -3.74 1.46
N HIS A 134 -20.12 -3.10 1.11
CA HIS A 134 -20.29 -2.54 -0.25
C HIS A 134 -19.47 -1.27 -0.47
N ALA A 135 -19.23 -0.49 0.60
CA ALA A 135 -18.31 0.63 0.53
C ALA A 135 -16.87 0.13 0.37
N HIS A 136 -16.52 -0.97 1.06
CA HIS A 136 -15.22 -1.64 0.89
C HIS A 136 -14.97 -2.10 -0.56
N ALA A 137 -15.94 -2.76 -1.21
CA ALA A 137 -15.78 -3.21 -2.59
C ALA A 137 -15.56 -2.05 -3.58
N ALA A 138 -16.27 -0.93 -3.42
CA ALA A 138 -16.08 0.26 -4.24
C ALA A 138 -14.70 0.90 -4.03
N VAL A 139 -14.24 0.96 -2.78
CA VAL A 139 -12.89 1.44 -2.44
C VAL A 139 -11.82 0.55 -3.09
N ARG A 140 -11.94 -0.79 -3.01
CA ARG A 140 -11.00 -1.72 -3.65
C ARG A 140 -10.90 -1.50 -5.17
N ALA A 141 -12.04 -1.31 -5.84
CA ALA A 141 -12.06 -1.05 -7.27
C ALA A 141 -11.40 0.30 -7.64
N GLU A 142 -11.64 1.35 -6.85
CA GLU A 142 -10.97 2.64 -7.04
C GLU A 142 -9.45 2.52 -6.84
N VAL A 143 -9.02 1.85 -5.77
CA VAL A 143 -7.61 1.60 -5.46
C VAL A 143 -6.94 0.79 -6.57
N ALA A 144 -7.60 -0.24 -7.11
CA ALA A 144 -7.06 -1.02 -8.23
C ALA A 144 -6.79 -0.15 -9.46
N ASN A 145 -7.73 0.73 -9.84
CA ASN A 145 -7.53 1.67 -10.95
C ASN A 145 -6.38 2.63 -10.69
N ARG A 146 -6.26 3.15 -9.47
CA ARG A 146 -5.18 4.07 -9.09
C ARG A 146 -3.83 3.35 -9.10
N LEU A 147 -3.76 2.12 -8.61
CA LEU A 147 -2.55 1.31 -8.68
C LEU A 147 -2.16 1.02 -10.13
N ALA A 148 -3.11 0.73 -11.01
CA ALA A 148 -2.81 0.54 -12.43
C ALA A 148 -2.16 1.79 -13.07
N ASP A 149 -2.51 3.00 -12.64
CA ASP A 149 -1.84 4.24 -13.08
C ASP A 149 -0.36 4.29 -12.65
N TRP A 150 -0.05 3.82 -11.42
CA TRP A 150 1.33 3.67 -10.95
C TRP A 150 2.15 2.70 -11.80
N ALA A 151 1.53 1.79 -12.54
CA ALA A 151 2.25 0.87 -13.42
C ALA A 151 2.86 1.58 -14.64
N GLY A 152 2.16 2.59 -15.19
CA GLY A 152 2.56 3.28 -16.41
C GLY A 152 3.23 4.63 -16.19
N ASN A 153 2.88 5.34 -15.13
CA ASN A 153 3.41 6.65 -14.77
C ASN A 153 3.59 6.69 -13.24
N GLY A 154 4.78 6.36 -12.75
CA GLY A 154 5.12 6.85 -11.41
C GLY A 154 5.04 8.39 -11.45
N PRO A 155 4.45 9.09 -10.47
CA PRO A 155 4.75 10.50 -10.30
C PRO A 155 6.28 10.58 -10.26
N THR A 156 6.87 11.22 -11.27
CA THR A 156 8.24 11.68 -11.20
C THR A 156 8.31 12.52 -9.94
N LEU A 157 8.83 11.94 -8.87
CA LEU A 157 9.30 12.66 -7.70
C LEU A 157 10.28 13.68 -8.28
N ASP A 158 9.79 14.91 -8.48
CA ASP A 158 10.58 15.96 -9.09
C ASP A 158 11.76 16.19 -8.13
N ASP A 159 12.92 15.71 -8.57
CA ASP A 159 14.22 15.94 -7.96
C ASP A 159 14.43 17.46 -7.87
N ARG A 160 14.12 18.03 -6.72
CA ARG A 160 14.63 19.34 -6.29
C ARG A 160 15.02 19.28 -4.81
N THR A 161 15.95 18.39 -4.51
CA THR A 161 17.00 18.70 -3.53
C THR A 161 18.31 18.78 -4.29
N ASP A 162 18.63 19.93 -4.88
CA ASP A 162 19.95 20.56 -4.81
C ASP A 162 19.99 21.82 -5.70
N SER A 163 20.15 22.98 -5.08
CA SER A 163 20.84 24.13 -5.68
C SER A 163 21.11 25.15 -4.56
N CYS A 164 22.21 24.94 -3.86
CA CYS A 164 22.91 25.99 -3.15
C CYS A 164 24.41 25.83 -3.46
N PRO A 165 24.96 26.76 -4.26
CA PRO A 165 26.22 27.39 -3.87
C PRO A 165 26.10 28.90 -3.69
#